data_AF-A0A2E8LDH1-F1
#
_entry.id   AF-A0A2E8LDH1-F1
#
_cell.length_a   1.000
_cell.length_b   1.000
_cell.length_c   1.000
_cell.angle_alpha   90.00
_cell.angle_beta   90.00
_cell.angle_gamma   90.00
#
_symmetry.space_group_name_H-M   'P 1'
#
loop_
_entity.id
_entity.type
_entity.pdbx_description
1 polymer ?
#
loop_
_entity_poly.entity_id
_entity_poly.type
_entity_poly.pdbx_seq_one_letter_code
_entity_poly.pdbx_strand_id
1 'polypeptide(L)'
;MVTNPPDPQGPDLNVAPSPSEPPSGFVHDVYEHVWIIERPRTEVWAWLCDPGTFTDGQIPPWRVEFLTNEAGETGFAKGVYNTHTGPFINFAGVLGEIRHEEYRDLQYFYGSYALSFALFRPTRLQFWVDDTDDGGTRLTLQLDTFVRRRARGMWTRLMRIFWKRFGSWCERAIPNNWLR
;
A
#
# COMPACT_ATOMS: atom_id res chain seq x y z
N MET A 1 -4.77 -52.73 -0.99
CA MET A 1 -4.68 -51.39 -0.39
C MET A 1 -4.87 -50.40 -1.51
N VAL A 2 -5.96 -49.63 -1.50
CA VAL A 2 -6.19 -48.58 -2.50
C VAL A 2 -5.50 -47.34 -1.97
N THR A 3 -4.40 -46.93 -2.61
CA THR A 3 -3.79 -45.63 -2.37
C THR A 3 -4.63 -44.59 -3.08
N ASN A 4 -5.26 -43.68 -2.34
CA ASN A 4 -5.89 -42.52 -2.94
C ASN A 4 -4.86 -41.76 -3.79
N PRO A 5 -5.25 -41.18 -4.94
CA PRO A 5 -4.37 -40.31 -5.70
C PRO A 5 -3.90 -39.14 -4.82
N PRO A 6 -2.66 -38.66 -4.97
CA PRO A 6 -2.19 -37.49 -4.23
C PRO A 6 -3.12 -36.31 -4.52
N ASP A 7 -3.54 -35.63 -3.46
CA ASP A 7 -4.29 -34.38 -3.56
C ASP A 7 -3.46 -33.38 -4.40
N PRO A 8 -3.94 -32.95 -5.58
CA PRO A 8 -3.19 -32.09 -6.47
C PRO A 8 -2.96 -30.68 -5.91
N GLN A 9 -3.64 -30.31 -4.81
CA GLN A 9 -3.64 -28.94 -4.29
C GLN A 9 -2.61 -28.71 -3.17
N GLY A 10 -2.02 -29.77 -2.62
CA GLY A 10 -1.13 -29.64 -1.46
C GLY A 10 -1.84 -29.00 -0.24
N PRO A 11 -1.18 -28.91 0.91
CA PRO A 11 -1.78 -28.24 2.06
C PRO A 11 -1.74 -26.72 1.90
N ASP A 12 -2.85 -26.05 2.20
CA ASP A 12 -2.87 -24.59 2.34
C ASP A 12 -1.94 -24.17 3.49
N LEU A 13 -1.00 -23.27 3.18
CA LEU A 13 -0.13 -22.67 4.18
C LEU A 13 -0.70 -21.31 4.59
N ASN A 14 -1.24 -21.24 5.81
CA ASN A 14 -1.63 -19.95 6.40
C ASN A 14 -0.37 -19.22 6.90
N VAL A 15 0.21 -18.40 6.01
CA VAL A 15 1.46 -17.65 6.28
C VAL A 15 1.15 -16.16 6.34
N ALA A 16 1.61 -15.51 7.41
CA ALA A 16 1.53 -14.06 7.51
C ALA A 16 2.30 -13.39 6.35
N PRO A 17 1.81 -12.29 5.76
CA PRO A 17 2.46 -11.67 4.60
C PRO A 17 3.93 -11.30 4.84
N SER A 18 4.24 -10.74 6.00
CA SER A 18 5.60 -10.42 6.43
C SER A 18 5.81 -10.83 7.90
N PRO A 19 7.04 -11.21 8.30
CA PRO A 19 7.38 -11.38 9.71
C PRO A 19 7.14 -10.08 10.50
N SER A 20 6.80 -10.22 11.77
CA SER A 20 6.57 -9.11 12.70
C SER A 20 7.87 -8.46 13.18
N GLU A 21 8.96 -9.23 13.23
CA GLU A 21 10.25 -8.78 13.76
C GLU A 21 11.27 -8.51 12.64
N PRO A 22 12.08 -7.45 12.75
CA PRO A 22 13.12 -7.16 11.77
C PRO A 22 14.24 -8.21 11.84
N PRO A 23 14.78 -8.66 10.70
CA PRO A 23 15.94 -9.54 10.69
C PRO A 23 17.21 -8.82 11.19
N SER A 24 18.25 -9.60 11.51
CA SER A 24 19.51 -9.05 12.01
C SER A 24 20.10 -7.95 11.11
N GLY A 25 20.51 -6.84 11.74
CA GLY A 25 21.04 -5.66 11.05
C GLY A 25 19.99 -4.72 10.45
N PHE A 26 18.70 -5.07 10.54
CA PHE A 26 17.59 -4.18 10.23
C PHE A 26 17.03 -3.56 11.52
N VAL A 27 16.24 -2.50 11.34
CA VAL A 27 15.40 -1.90 12.37
C VAL A 27 14.00 -1.75 11.77
N HIS A 28 12.98 -1.86 12.61
CA HIS A 28 11.63 -1.44 12.24
C HIS A 28 11.60 0.09 12.27
N ASP A 29 11.31 0.69 11.11
CA ASP A 29 11.16 2.13 10.94
C ASP A 29 9.72 2.42 10.51
N VAL A 30 9.12 3.40 11.18
CA VAL A 30 7.75 3.86 10.92
C VAL A 30 7.84 5.27 10.37
N TYR A 31 7.34 5.46 9.15
CA TYR A 31 7.19 6.78 8.55
C TYR A 31 5.73 7.19 8.59
N GLU A 32 5.44 8.33 9.23
CA GLU A 32 4.11 8.93 9.28
C GLU A 32 4.07 10.24 8.50
N HIS A 33 2.92 10.51 7.89
CA HIS A 33 2.65 11.78 7.24
C HIS A 33 1.16 12.12 7.30
N VAL A 34 0.84 13.40 7.41
CA VAL A 34 -0.54 13.90 7.39
C VAL A 34 -0.65 14.96 6.30
N TRP A 35 -1.69 14.83 5.47
CA TRP A 35 -2.13 15.89 4.56
C TRP A 35 -3.49 16.41 5.03
N ILE A 36 -3.69 17.71 4.86
CA ILE A 36 -5.02 18.31 4.86
C ILE A 36 -5.41 18.50 3.41
N ILE A 37 -6.49 17.86 2.99
CA ILE A 37 -7.02 17.89 1.64
C ILE A 37 -8.31 18.70 1.67
N GLU A 38 -8.41 19.75 0.87
CA GLU A 38 -9.57 20.64 0.73
C GLU A 38 -10.67 20.00 -0.14
N ARG A 39 -10.90 18.69 0.04
CA ARG A 39 -11.95 17.91 -0.62
C ARG A 39 -12.73 17.09 0.40
N PRO A 40 -14.02 16.80 0.14
CA PRO A 40 -14.84 15.97 1.04
C PRO A 40 -14.26 14.57 1.22
N ARG A 41 -14.47 13.99 2.41
CA ARG A 41 -13.96 12.66 2.77
C ARG A 41 -14.37 11.57 1.80
N THR A 42 -15.62 11.58 1.34
CA THR A 42 -16.13 10.62 0.35
C THR A 42 -15.36 10.67 -0.97
N GLU A 43 -15.01 11.86 -1.46
CA GLU A 43 -14.24 12.00 -2.71
C GLU A 43 -12.79 11.55 -2.53
N VAL A 44 -12.17 11.91 -1.40
CA VAL A 44 -10.81 11.46 -1.05
C VAL A 44 -10.77 9.94 -0.90
N TRP A 45 -11.77 9.36 -0.24
CA TRP A 45 -11.89 7.91 -0.06
C TRP A 45 -12.06 7.18 -1.40
N ALA A 46 -12.96 7.68 -2.26
CA ALA A 46 -13.18 7.12 -3.58
C ALA A 46 -11.89 7.14 -4.41
N TRP A 47 -11.17 8.26 -4.44
CA TRP A 47 -9.89 8.36 -5.12
C TRP A 47 -8.84 7.40 -4.53
N LEU A 48 -8.78 7.30 -3.20
CA LEU A 48 -7.82 6.47 -2.48
C LEU A 48 -8.05 4.96 -2.70
N CYS A 49 -9.28 4.58 -3.05
CA CYS A 49 -9.71 3.19 -3.28
C CYS A 49 -10.02 2.91 -4.77
N ASP A 50 -9.62 3.79 -5.68
CA ASP A 50 -9.73 3.56 -7.12
C ASP A 50 -8.43 2.91 -7.66
N PRO A 51 -8.48 1.70 -8.24
CA PRO A 51 -7.32 1.12 -8.93
C PRO A 51 -6.76 2.02 -10.05
N GLY A 52 -7.61 2.80 -10.72
CA GLY A 52 -7.22 3.76 -11.76
C GLY A 52 -6.18 4.77 -11.27
N THR A 53 -6.32 5.24 -10.02
CA THR A 53 -5.35 6.13 -9.35
C THR A 53 -3.90 5.62 -9.41
N PHE A 54 -3.71 4.30 -9.43
CA PHE A 54 -2.38 3.68 -9.42
C PHE A 54 -1.97 3.08 -10.76
N THR A 55 -2.93 2.69 -11.59
CA THR A 55 -2.69 1.96 -12.85
C THR A 55 -2.68 2.88 -14.08
N ASP A 56 -3.37 4.01 -14.03
CA ASP A 56 -3.44 4.94 -15.16
C ASP A 56 -2.13 5.72 -15.34
N GLY A 57 -1.76 5.97 -16.59
CA GLY A 57 -0.57 6.77 -16.93
C GLY A 57 0.77 6.11 -16.64
N GLN A 58 0.78 4.81 -16.35
CA GLN A 58 2.01 4.04 -16.17
C GLN A 58 2.84 4.00 -17.45
N ILE A 59 4.11 4.31 -17.31
CA ILE A 59 5.09 4.23 -18.39
C ILE A 59 5.92 2.96 -18.17
N PRO A 60 6.25 2.19 -19.21
CA PRO A 60 7.16 1.05 -19.06
C PRO A 60 8.52 1.47 -18.48
N PRO A 61 9.14 0.67 -17.59
CA PRO A 61 8.74 -0.67 -17.16
C PRO A 61 7.99 -0.70 -15.80
N TRP A 62 7.36 0.40 -15.40
CA TRP A 62 6.56 0.43 -14.17
C TRP A 62 5.18 -0.19 -14.39
N ARG A 63 4.71 -0.99 -13.43
CA ARG A 63 3.42 -1.66 -13.50
C ARG A 63 2.77 -1.79 -12.13
N VAL A 64 1.45 -1.61 -12.08
CA VAL A 64 0.62 -1.97 -10.92
C VAL A 64 -0.46 -2.92 -11.36
N GLU A 65 -0.70 -3.94 -10.56
CA GLU A 65 -1.69 -4.97 -10.85
C GLU A 65 -2.51 -5.28 -9.61
N PHE A 66 -3.79 -5.57 -9.83
CA PHE A 66 -4.71 -6.07 -8.81
C PHE A 66 -5.22 -7.42 -9.30
N LEU A 67 -4.97 -8.48 -8.53
CA LEU A 67 -5.40 -9.83 -8.86
C LEU A 67 -6.56 -10.23 -7.95
N THR A 68 -7.49 -10.97 -8.53
CA THR A 68 -8.73 -11.40 -7.88
C THR A 68 -8.46 -12.14 -6.56
N ASN A 69 -9.26 -11.86 -5.53
CA ASN A 69 -9.23 -12.60 -4.26
C ASN A 69 -9.97 -13.96 -4.38
N GLU A 70 -9.97 -14.76 -3.31
CA GLU A 70 -10.69 -16.04 -3.25
C GLU A 70 -12.20 -15.91 -3.48
N ALA A 71 -12.78 -14.76 -3.11
CA ALA A 71 -14.20 -14.47 -3.29
C ALA A 71 -14.57 -14.01 -4.73
N GLY A 72 -13.59 -13.91 -5.63
CA GLY A 72 -13.82 -13.45 -7.00
C GLY A 72 -13.84 -11.92 -7.17
N GLU A 73 -13.49 -11.16 -6.14
CA GLU A 73 -13.47 -9.69 -6.16
C GLU A 73 -12.11 -9.15 -6.64
N THR A 74 -12.11 -7.98 -7.27
CA THR A 74 -10.90 -7.25 -7.71
C THR A 74 -10.93 -5.79 -7.28
N GLY A 75 -9.83 -5.06 -7.48
CA GLY A 75 -9.69 -3.66 -7.07
C GLY A 75 -9.42 -3.50 -5.58
N PHE A 76 -10.18 -2.64 -4.89
CA PHE A 76 -10.00 -2.39 -3.46
C PHE A 76 -10.97 -3.19 -2.59
N ALA A 77 -10.80 -4.51 -2.61
CA ALA A 77 -11.50 -5.44 -1.70
C ALA A 77 -10.49 -6.16 -0.81
N LYS A 78 -10.94 -6.58 0.38
CA LYS A 78 -10.11 -7.34 1.32
C LYS A 78 -9.64 -8.65 0.67
N GLY A 79 -8.38 -9.00 0.86
CA GLY A 79 -7.78 -10.21 0.29
C GLY A 79 -7.36 -10.08 -1.18
N VAL A 80 -7.62 -8.95 -1.84
CA VAL A 80 -7.12 -8.72 -3.21
C VAL A 80 -5.61 -8.57 -3.18
N TYR A 81 -4.94 -9.33 -4.03
CA TYR A 81 -3.50 -9.24 -4.19
C TYR A 81 -3.17 -8.04 -5.04
N ASN A 82 -2.13 -7.33 -4.65
CA ASN A 82 -1.63 -6.18 -5.39
C ASN A 82 -0.13 -6.29 -5.58
N THR A 83 0.38 -5.79 -6.70
CA THR A 83 1.82 -5.69 -6.94
C THR A 83 2.15 -4.37 -7.61
N HIS A 84 3.07 -3.59 -7.04
CA HIS A 84 3.72 -2.47 -7.71
C HIS A 84 5.15 -2.86 -8.07
N THR A 85 5.49 -2.90 -9.34
CA THR A 85 6.82 -3.31 -9.82
C THR A 85 7.44 -2.26 -10.72
N GLY A 86 8.78 -2.28 -10.74
CA GLY A 86 9.57 -1.43 -11.61
C GLY A 86 11.06 -1.53 -11.27
N PRO A 87 11.90 -0.69 -11.88
CA PRO A 87 13.30 -0.65 -11.57
C PRO A 87 13.49 -0.37 -10.07
N PHE A 88 14.25 -1.25 -9.42
CA PHE A 88 14.59 -1.14 -8.00
C PHE A 88 13.42 -1.26 -7.01
N ILE A 89 12.21 -1.61 -7.45
CA ILE A 89 11.07 -1.79 -6.55
C ILE A 89 10.29 -3.07 -6.88
N ASN A 90 9.83 -3.72 -5.83
CA ASN A 90 8.79 -4.73 -5.90
C ASN A 90 7.96 -4.59 -4.63
N PHE A 91 6.72 -4.15 -4.73
CA PHE A 91 5.79 -4.03 -3.61
C PHE A 91 4.60 -4.95 -3.86
N ALA A 92 4.84 -6.25 -3.65
CA ALA A 92 3.81 -7.27 -3.67
C ALA A 92 3.16 -7.36 -2.30
N GLY A 93 1.83 -7.40 -2.26
CA GLY A 93 1.09 -7.45 -1.01
C GLY A 93 -0.35 -7.89 -1.20
N VAL A 94 -1.08 -7.84 -0.10
CA VAL A 94 -2.50 -8.13 -0.04
C VAL A 94 -3.22 -7.01 0.69
N LEU A 95 -4.35 -6.57 0.15
CA LEU A 95 -5.23 -5.63 0.83
C LEU A 95 -5.80 -6.30 2.07
N GLY A 96 -5.55 -5.71 3.24
CA GLY A 96 -5.94 -6.31 4.51
C GLY A 96 -7.32 -5.84 4.95
N GLU A 97 -7.36 -5.08 6.02
CA GLU A 97 -8.59 -4.48 6.53
C GLU A 97 -8.95 -3.22 5.73
N ILE A 98 -10.23 -3.10 5.39
CA ILE A 98 -10.82 -1.92 4.76
C ILE A 98 -12.08 -1.59 5.54
N ARG A 99 -12.10 -0.44 6.22
CA ARG A 99 -13.27 0.17 6.86
C ARG A 99 -13.67 1.38 6.04
N HIS A 100 -14.86 1.32 5.47
CA HIS A 100 -15.34 2.31 4.51
C HIS A 100 -15.27 3.74 5.06
N GLU A 101 -14.67 4.65 4.28
CA GLU A 101 -14.42 6.05 4.65
C GLU A 101 -13.71 6.29 5.98
N GLU A 102 -12.89 5.33 6.43
CA GLU A 102 -12.18 5.45 7.69
C GLU A 102 -10.74 4.97 7.58
N TYR A 103 -10.55 3.75 7.07
CA TYR A 103 -9.26 3.07 7.16
C TYR A 103 -9.05 2.03 6.06
N ARG A 104 -7.84 1.97 5.53
CA ARG A 104 -7.39 0.79 4.76
C ARG A 104 -5.92 0.48 4.97
N ASP A 105 -5.56 -0.78 4.78
CA ASP A 105 -4.16 -1.18 4.71
C ASP A 105 -3.83 -2.10 3.51
N LEU A 106 -2.54 -2.10 3.20
CA LEU A 106 -1.87 -3.01 2.29
C LEU A 106 -0.72 -3.65 3.07
N GLN A 107 -0.81 -4.97 3.24
CA GLN A 107 0.22 -5.76 3.90
C GLN A 107 1.17 -6.31 2.85
N TYR A 108 2.44 -5.94 2.95
CA TYR A 108 3.44 -6.36 1.99
C TYR A 108 3.97 -7.76 2.31
N PHE A 109 4.22 -8.54 1.27
CA PHE A 109 4.89 -9.82 1.40
C PHE A 109 6.37 -9.66 1.74
N TYR A 110 6.98 -10.67 2.36
CA TYR A 110 8.42 -10.70 2.63
C TYR A 110 9.29 -10.41 1.38
N GLY A 111 8.77 -10.77 0.19
CA GLY A 111 9.34 -10.49 -1.14
C GLY A 111 9.32 -9.02 -1.56
N SER A 112 8.84 -8.10 -0.72
CA SER A 112 8.76 -6.69 -1.07
C SER A 112 10.01 -5.91 -0.69
N TYR A 113 10.45 -5.04 -1.59
CA TYR A 113 11.61 -4.18 -1.38
C TYR A 113 11.54 -2.86 -2.12
N ALA A 114 12.22 -1.86 -1.56
CA ALA A 114 12.61 -0.64 -2.23
C ALA A 114 14.15 -0.56 -2.32
N LEU A 115 14.66 -0.15 -3.48
CA LEU A 115 16.07 -0.20 -3.88
C LEU A 115 16.68 -1.60 -3.96
N SER A 116 16.60 -2.36 -2.88
CA SER A 116 17.10 -3.72 -2.77
C SER A 116 16.54 -4.37 -1.50
N PHE A 117 16.32 -5.68 -1.54
CA PHE A 117 16.07 -6.50 -0.35
C PHE A 117 17.13 -6.34 0.75
N ALA A 118 18.35 -5.95 0.41
CA ALA A 118 19.41 -5.72 1.38
C ALA A 118 19.24 -4.39 2.14
N LEU A 119 18.36 -3.51 1.68
CA LEU A 119 18.21 -2.14 2.18
C LEU A 119 16.86 -1.90 2.84
N PHE A 120 15.76 -2.02 2.10
CA PHE A 120 14.43 -1.60 2.56
C PHE A 120 13.39 -2.65 2.22
N ARG A 121 12.63 -3.10 3.21
CA ARG A 121 11.58 -4.12 3.07
C ARG A 121 10.29 -3.58 3.68
N PRO A 122 9.40 -2.97 2.88
CA PRO A 122 8.10 -2.54 3.36
C PRO A 122 7.33 -3.72 3.93
N THR A 123 6.58 -3.48 5.01
CA THR A 123 5.79 -4.53 5.68
C THR A 123 4.30 -4.17 5.71
N ARG A 124 3.98 -2.89 5.88
CA ARG A 124 2.59 -2.42 5.88
C ARG A 124 2.48 -0.97 5.43
N LEU A 125 1.49 -0.66 4.60
CA LEU A 125 1.09 0.68 4.25
C LEU A 125 -0.35 0.89 4.72
N GLN A 126 -0.59 1.97 5.46
CA GLN A 126 -1.86 2.26 6.10
C GLN A 126 -2.29 3.68 5.79
N PHE A 127 -3.61 3.85 5.62
CA PHE A 127 -4.24 5.15 5.48
C PHE A 127 -5.43 5.27 6.41
N TRP A 128 -5.57 6.43 7.04
CA TRP A 128 -6.76 6.86 7.77
C TRP A 128 -7.29 8.14 7.16
N VAL A 129 -8.61 8.28 7.12
CA VAL A 129 -9.28 9.49 6.68
C VAL A 129 -10.23 9.96 7.77
N ASP A 130 -10.14 11.24 8.10
CA ASP A 130 -11.03 11.92 9.05
C ASP A 130 -11.51 13.23 8.43
N ASP A 131 -12.68 13.71 8.85
CA ASP A 131 -13.15 15.04 8.48
C ASP A 131 -12.32 16.13 9.21
N THR A 132 -12.15 17.29 8.57
CA THR A 132 -11.65 18.49 9.24
C THR A 132 -12.79 19.43 9.59
N ASP A 133 -12.56 20.32 10.56
CA ASP A 133 -13.55 21.33 10.99
C ASP A 133 -14.02 22.22 9.82
N ASP A 134 -13.16 22.45 8.83
CA ASP A 134 -13.42 23.27 7.64
C ASP A 134 -14.12 22.50 6.50
N GLY A 135 -14.57 21.27 6.74
CA GLY A 135 -15.25 20.43 5.74
C GLY A 135 -14.32 19.76 4.71
N GLY A 136 -13.02 19.78 4.96
CA GLY A 136 -12.02 19.02 4.21
C GLY A 136 -11.74 17.64 4.83
N THR A 137 -10.68 17.00 4.37
CA THR A 137 -10.26 15.67 4.82
C THR A 137 -8.84 15.71 5.38
N ARG A 138 -8.67 15.21 6.60
CA ARG A 138 -7.36 14.83 7.14
C ARG A 138 -7.02 13.43 6.66
N LEU A 139 -6.05 13.32 5.78
CA LEU A 139 -5.51 12.05 5.31
C LEU A 139 -4.21 11.74 6.07
N THR A 140 -4.21 10.67 6.85
CA THR A 140 -3.03 10.19 7.59
C THR A 140 -2.47 8.95 6.90
N LEU A 141 -1.16 8.91 6.69
CA LEU A 141 -0.42 7.74 6.21
C LEU A 141 0.55 7.25 7.28
N GLN A 142 0.64 5.93 7.40
CA GLN A 142 1.75 5.24 8.06
C GLN A 142 2.35 4.20 7.11
N LEU A 143 3.67 4.17 7.02
CA LEU A 143 4.41 3.16 6.29
C LEU A 143 5.42 2.49 7.22
N ASP A 144 5.20 1.21 7.47
CA ASP A 144 6.07 0.33 8.21
C ASP A 144 7.09 -0.32 7.27
N THR A 145 8.36 -0.27 7.64
CA THR A 145 9.43 -0.81 6.81
C THR A 145 10.56 -1.35 7.67
N PHE A 146 11.07 -2.53 7.33
CA PHE A 146 12.37 -2.96 7.83
C PHE A 146 13.47 -2.31 7.02
N VAL A 147 14.25 -1.48 7.71
CA VAL A 147 15.31 -0.67 7.12
C VAL A 147 16.66 -1.15 7.63
N ARG A 148 17.61 -1.36 6.72
CA ARG A 148 19.01 -1.61 7.08
C ARG A 148 19.48 -0.46 7.96
N ARG A 149 19.98 -0.76 9.16
CA ARG A 149 20.28 0.25 10.20
C ARG A 149 21.14 1.42 9.69
N ARG A 150 22.14 1.13 8.85
CA ARG A 150 23.04 2.14 8.25
C ARG A 150 22.39 3.00 7.16
N ALA A 151 21.27 2.57 6.60
CA ALA A 151 20.54 3.25 5.52
C ALA A 151 19.30 4.01 6.01
N ARG A 152 19.01 4.01 7.32
CA ARG A 152 17.82 4.66 7.91
C ARG A 152 17.67 6.12 7.51
N GLY A 153 18.73 6.92 7.62
CA GLY A 153 18.67 8.34 7.24
C GLY A 153 18.35 8.58 5.76
N MET A 154 18.85 7.72 4.88
CA MET A 154 18.52 7.76 3.44
C MET A 154 17.04 7.43 3.22
N TRP A 155 16.53 6.39 3.88
CA TRP A 155 15.12 6.00 3.82
C TRP A 155 14.19 7.14 4.22
N THR A 156 14.40 7.74 5.40
CA THR A 156 13.56 8.83 5.90
C THR A 156 13.54 10.02 4.93
N ARG A 157 14.68 10.35 4.31
CA ARG A 157 14.74 11.42 3.30
C ARG A 157 13.91 11.08 2.07
N LEU A 158 14.03 9.85 1.54
CA LEU A 158 13.26 9.41 0.38
C LEU A 158 11.75 9.44 0.66
N MET A 159 11.32 8.94 1.82
CA MET A 159 9.92 8.93 2.21
C MET A 159 9.35 10.34 2.32
N ARG A 160 10.08 11.27 2.94
CA ARG A 160 9.66 12.68 3.01
C ARG A 160 9.50 13.33 1.63
N ILE A 161 10.38 13.01 0.68
CA ILE A 161 10.31 13.60 -0.67
C ILE A 161 9.15 13.00 -1.46
N PHE A 162 9.03 11.67 -1.44
CA PHE A 162 8.00 10.95 -2.19
C PHE A 162 6.60 11.27 -1.67
N TRP A 163 6.36 11.03 -0.38
CA TRP A 163 5.02 11.16 0.21
C TRP A 163 4.54 12.60 0.28
N LYS A 164 5.42 13.60 0.40
CA LYS A 164 5.01 15.02 0.34
C LYS A 164 4.21 15.36 -0.93
N ARG A 165 4.46 14.68 -2.05
CA ARG A 165 3.76 14.94 -3.32
C ARG A 165 2.37 14.29 -3.39
N PHE A 166 2.12 13.27 -2.57
CA PHE A 166 0.90 12.45 -2.64
C PHE A 166 -0.38 13.27 -2.42
N GLY A 167 -0.41 14.13 -1.40
CA GLY A 167 -1.56 15.01 -1.16
C GLY A 167 -1.86 15.95 -2.33
N SER A 168 -0.82 16.48 -2.99
CA SER A 168 -1.01 17.30 -4.20
C SER A 168 -1.53 16.50 -5.39
N TRP A 169 -1.27 15.19 -5.48
CA TRP A 169 -1.86 14.35 -6.52
C TRP A 169 -3.35 14.13 -6.27
N CYS A 170 -3.73 13.86 -5.02
CA CYS A 170 -5.13 13.76 -4.60
C CYS A 170 -5.92 15.03 -4.93
N GLU A 171 -5.42 16.19 -4.48
CA GLU A 171 -6.02 17.51 -4.74
C GLU A 171 -6.28 17.80 -6.22
N ARG A 172 -5.35 17.38 -7.09
CA ARG A 172 -5.43 17.63 -8.53
C ARG A 172 -6.32 16.62 -9.25
N ALA A 173 -6.40 15.39 -8.74
CA ALA A 173 -7.20 14.33 -9.33
C ALA A 173 -8.69 14.53 -9.05
N ILE A 174 -9.04 15.13 -7.91
CA ILE A 174 -10.42 15.41 -7.54
C ILE A 174 -10.81 16.82 -8.05
N PRO A 175 -11.66 16.92 -9.09
CA PRO A 175 -12.00 18.20 -9.70
C PRO A 175 -12.73 19.12 -8.72
N ASN A 176 -12.48 20.43 -8.83
CA ASN A 176 -13.24 21.43 -8.10
C ASN A 176 -14.69 21.45 -8.61
N ASN A 177 -15.64 21.04 -7.80
CA ASN A 177 -17.07 21.06 -8.13
C ASN A 177 -17.65 22.47 -8.36
N TRP A 178 -16.86 23.54 -8.23
CA TRP A 178 -17.25 24.94 -8.49
C TRP A 178 -17.31 25.32 -9.98
N LEU A 179 -16.98 24.40 -10.91
CA LEU A 179 -17.00 24.63 -12.36
C LEU A 179 -18.03 23.78 -13.12
N ARG A 180 -19.09 23.31 -12.45
CA ARG A 180 -20.27 22.72 -13.09
C ARG A 180 -21.47 23.66 -13.00
#